data_AF-A0A8X6KR67-F1
#
_entry.id   AF-A0A8X6KR67-F1
#
_cell.length_a   1.000
_cell.length_b   1.000
_cell.length_c   1.000
_cell.angle_alpha   90.00
_cell.angle_beta   90.00
_cell.angle_gamma   90.00
#
_symmetry.space_group_name_H-M   'P 1'
#
loop_
_entity.id
_entity.type
_entity.pdbx_description
1 polymer ?
#
loop_
_entity_poly.entity_id
_entity_poly.type
_entity_poly.pdbx_seq_one_letter_code
_entity_poly.pdbx_strand_id
1 'polypeptide(L)' 'MARKFTTKSKSCRWPLQVFFNILDLAGINAWILYKQTTGDNISRQEFLLKLAVELAADFREAHGQPKEKTNTKR' A
#
# COMPACT_ATOMS: atom_id res chain seq x y z
N MET A 1 -4.59 -3.28 17.73
CA MET A 1 -3.51 -3.29 16.71
C MET A 1 -4.01 -2.85 15.33
N ALA A 2 -4.96 -3.53 14.68
CA ALA A 2 -5.43 -3.22 13.32
C ALA A 2 -6.05 -1.82 13.14
N ARG A 3 -6.79 -1.29 14.12
CA ARG A 3 -7.52 -0.01 13.99
C ARG A 3 -6.64 1.22 13.73
N LYS A 4 -5.38 1.24 14.21
CA LYS A 4 -4.52 2.44 14.21
C LYS A 4 -3.91 2.78 12.83
N PHE A 5 -3.98 1.87 11.84
CA PHE A 5 -3.64 2.12 10.43
C PHE A 5 -4.54 1.28 9.51
N THR A 6 -5.84 1.28 9.79
CA THR A 6 -6.79 0.45 9.05
C THR A 6 -6.99 0.97 7.63
N THR A 7 -7.10 0.06 6.69
CA THR A 7 -7.42 0.32 5.27
C THR A 7 -8.93 0.35 5.01
N LYS A 8 -9.74 0.15 6.05
CA LYS A 8 -11.20 0.11 5.94
C LYS A 8 -11.77 1.43 5.46
N SER A 9 -12.59 1.34 4.42
CA SER A 9 -13.48 2.41 3.99
C SER A 9 -14.94 2.04 4.24
N LYS A 10 -15.82 3.03 4.32
CA LYS A 10 -17.27 2.78 4.40
C LYS A 10 -17.72 2.11 3.11
N SER A 11 -18.23 0.88 3.22
CA SER A 11 -18.79 0.13 2.10
C SER A 11 -19.99 -0.68 2.54
N CYS A 12 -21.03 -0.71 1.71
CA CYS A 12 -22.21 -1.57 1.91
C CYS A 12 -22.01 -2.98 1.34
N ARG A 13 -20.85 -3.26 0.72
CA ARG A 13 -20.52 -4.56 0.15
C ARG A 13 -19.71 -5.37 1.17
N TRP A 14 -20.38 -6.32 1.83
CA TRP A 14 -19.75 -7.25 2.78
C TRP A 14 -18.42 -7.85 2.31
N PRO A 15 -18.27 -8.34 1.05
CA PRO A 15 -17.01 -8.96 0.62
C PRO A 15 -15.83 -7.99 0.65
N LEU A 16 -16.09 -6.71 0.34
CA LEU A 16 -15.05 -5.67 0.38
C LEU A 16 -14.61 -5.38 1.82
N GLN A 17 -15.54 -5.48 2.79
CA GLN A 17 -15.20 -5.35 4.20
C GLN A 17 -14.29 -6.48 4.68
N VAL A 18 -14.55 -7.71 4.21
CA VAL A 18 -13.68 -8.88 4.48
C VAL A 18 -12.30 -8.66 3.86
N PHE A 19 -12.23 -8.16 2.62
CA PHE A 19 -10.97 -7.82 1.97
C PHE A 19 -10.13 -6.82 2.77
N PHE A 20 -10.74 -5.72 3.25
CA PHE A 20 -10.03 -4.76 4.11
C PHE A 20 -9.54 -5.39 5.43
N ASN A 21 -10.28 -6.32 6.01
CA ASN A 21 -9.82 -7.05 7.20
C ASN A 21 -8.57 -7.90 6.89
N ILE A 22 -8.54 -8.57 5.73
CA ILE A 22 -7.41 -9.39 5.29
C ILE A 22 -6.18 -8.50 5.08
N LEU A 23 -6.34 -7.34 4.43
CA LEU A 23 -5.25 -6.38 4.23
C LEU A 23 -4.66 -5.88 5.55
N ASP A 24 -5.51 -5.52 6.52
CA ASP A 24 -5.07 -5.07 7.84
C ASP A 24 -4.27 -6.16 8.58
N LEU A 25 -4.69 -7.42 8.45
CA LEU A 25 -3.99 -8.56 9.06
C LEU A 25 -2.66 -8.85 8.36
N ALA A 26 -2.66 -8.88 7.03
CA ALA A 26 -1.48 -9.12 6.21
C ALA A 26 -0.39 -8.06 6.47
N GLY A 27 -0.75 -6.78 6.54
CA GLY A 27 0.20 -5.69 6.83
C GLY A 27 0.84 -5.81 8.22
N ILE A 28 0.08 -6.24 9.23
CA ILE A 28 0.62 -6.49 10.58
C ILE A 28 1.57 -7.69 10.56
N ASN A 29 1.16 -8.80 9.93
CA ASN A 29 1.94 -10.01 9.88
C ASN A 29 3.27 -9.79 9.12
N ALA A 30 3.22 -9.08 7.99
CA ALA A 30 4.41 -8.71 7.22
C ALA A 30 5.37 -7.84 8.03
N TRP A 31 4.85 -6.88 8.80
CA TRP A 31 5.68 -6.04 9.67
C TRP A 31 6.36 -6.84 10.79
N ILE A 32 5.64 -7.78 11.41
CA ILE A 32 6.23 -8.67 12.44
C ILE A 32 7.33 -9.53 11.83
N LEU A 33 7.07 -10.13 10.66
CA LEU A 33 8.04 -10.96 9.95
C LEU A 33 9.31 -10.15 9.62
N TYR A 34 9.15 -8.95 9.03
CA TYR A 34 10.28 -8.07 8.70
C TYR A 34 11.15 -7.74 9.91
N LYS A 35 10.52 -7.44 11.06
CA LYS A 35 11.25 -7.19 12.31
C LYS A 35 12.05 -8.40 12.76
N GLN A 36 11.47 -9.59 12.67
CA GLN A 36 12.11 -10.83 13.09
C GLN A 36 13.27 -11.23 12.17
N THR A 37 13.14 -11.02 10.87
CA THR A 37 14.15 -11.43 9.88
C THR A 37 15.33 -10.46 9.81
N THR A 38 15.08 -9.16 9.90
CA THR A 38 16.12 -8.14 9.70
C THR A 38 16.76 -7.72 11.03
N GLY A 39 16.06 -7.91 12.16
CA GLY A 39 16.49 -7.40 13.47
C GLY A 39 16.30 -5.89 13.63
N ASP A 40 15.77 -5.22 12.60
CA ASP A 40 15.54 -3.77 12.59
C ASP A 40 14.32 -3.38 13.41
N ASN A 41 14.46 -2.30 14.19
CA ASN A 41 13.35 -1.75 14.95
C ASN A 41 12.60 -0.64 14.18
N ILE A 42 12.01 -0.99 13.03
CA ILE A 42 11.22 -0.04 12.23
C ILE A 42 9.83 0.22 12.86
N SER A 43 9.37 1.47 12.80
CA SER A 43 8.00 1.80 13.19
C SER A 43 7.00 1.19 12.19
N ARG A 44 5.82 0.79 12.66
CA ARG A 44 4.81 0.19 11.77
C ARG A 44 4.34 1.16 10.67
N GLN A 45 4.31 2.46 10.97
CA GLN A 45 3.91 3.49 10.02
C GLN A 45 4.91 3.60 8.87
N GLU A 46 6.20 3.68 9.18
CA GLU A 46 7.26 3.73 8.16
C GLU A 46 7.29 2.48 7.30
N PHE A 47 7.12 1.31 7.92
CA PHE A 47 7.04 0.05 7.18
C PHE A 47 5.89 0.07 6.16
N LEU A 48 4.69 0.44 6.59
CA LEU A 48 3.51 0.50 5.71
C LEU A 48 3.66 1.55 4.61
N LEU A 49 4.31 2.68 4.91
CA LEU A 49 4.55 3.73 3.93
C LEU A 49 5.56 3.29 2.86
N LYS A 50 6.67 2.65 3.26
CA LYS A 50 7.63 2.06 2.32
C LYS A 50 6.96 0.99 1.43
N LEU A 51 6.23 0.07 2.06
CA LEU A 51 5.49 -0.98 1.36
C LEU A 51 4.51 -0.40 0.32
N ALA A 52 3.76 0.65 0.68
CA ALA A 52 2.81 1.28 -0.24
C ALA A 52 3.51 1.94 -1.44
N VAL A 53 4.68 2.56 -1.23
CA VAL A 53 5.48 3.16 -2.31
C VAL A 53 6.02 2.09 -3.24
N GLU A 54 6.56 1.00 -2.70
CA GLU A 54 7.10 -0.13 -3.47
C GLU A 54 5.99 -0.79 -4.31
N LEU A 55 4.83 -1.09 -3.72
CA LEU A 55 3.70 -1.68 -4.45
C LEU A 55 3.14 -0.76 -5.55
N ALA A 56 3.26 0.56 -5.37
CA ALA A 56 2.82 1.53 -6.36
C ALA A 56 3.88 1.79 -7.44
N ALA A 57 5.14 1.40 -7.24
CA ALA A 57 6.23 1.70 -8.16
C ALA A 57 5.98 1.07 -9.54
N ASP A 58 5.66 -0.23 -9.59
CA ASP A 58 5.40 -0.95 -10.84
C ASP A 58 4.28 -0.30 -11.68
N PHE A 59 3.19 0.07 -11.00
CA PHE A 59 2.07 0.75 -11.65
C PHE A 59 2.48 2.14 -12.17
N ARG A 60 3.27 2.89 -11.38
CA ARG A 60 3.77 4.20 -11.79
C ARG A 60 4.76 4.11 -12.93
N GLU A 61 5.57 3.06 -13.00
CA GLU A 61 6.50 2.84 -14.13
C GLU A 61 5.73 2.47 -15.40
N ALA A 62 4.75 1.58 -15.30
CA ALA A 62 3.90 1.18 -16.41
C ALA A 62 3.06 2.33 -16.99
N HIS A 63 2.62 3.28 -16.15
CA HIS A 63 1.72 4.37 -16.54
C HIS A 63 2.37 5.77 -16.51
N GLY A 64 3.65 5.87 -16.17
CA GLY A 64 4.39 7.12 -15.97
C GLY A 64 5.21 7.60 -17.16
N GLN A 65 5.16 6.92 -18.32
CA GLN A 65 5.71 7.50 -19.54
C GLN A 65 4.93 8.81 -19.85
N PRO A 66 5.62 9.95 -20.04
CA PRO A 66 4.94 11.21 -20.28
C PRO A 66 4.14 11.10 -21.58
N LYS A 67 2.87 11.48 -21.54
CA LYS A 67 2.09 11.74 -22.76
C LYS A 67 2.88 12.75 -23.59
N GLU A 68 3.40 12.34 -24.74
CA GLU A 68 4.02 13.22 -25.73
C GLU A 68 3.14 14.45 -25.91
N LYS A 69 3.68 15.64 -25.64
CA LYS A 69 2.96 16.88 -25.88
C LYS A 69 2.81 17.02 -27.40
N THR A 70 1.66 16.62 -27.94
CA THR A 70 1.30 16.90 -29.33
C THR A 70 1.24 18.43 -29.49
N ASN A 71 2.31 18.99 -30.05
CA ASN A 71 2.44 20.41 -30.33
C ASN A 71 1.47 20.76 -31.47
N THR A 72 0.25 21.15 -31.13
CA THR A 72 -0.70 21.72 -32.08
C THR A 72 -0.32 23.18 -32.29
N LYS A 73 0.53 23.43 -33.30
CA LYS A 73 0.70 24.76 -33.87
C LYS A 73 -0.61 25.15 -34.56
N ARG A 74 -1.26 26.20 -34.06
CA ARG A 74 -2.19 27.04 -34.83
C ARG A 74 -1.44 28.28 -35.27
#